data_AF-A0A0L0HF47-F1
#
_entry.id   AF-A0A0L0HF47-F1
#
_cell.length_a   1.000
_cell.length_b   1.000
_cell.length_c   1.000
_cell.angle_alpha   90.00
_cell.angle_beta   90.00
_cell.angle_gamma   90.00
#
_symmetry.space_group_name_H-M   'P 1'
#
loop_
_entity.id
_entity.type
_entity.pdbx_description
1 polymer ?
#
loop_
_entity_poly.entity_id
_entity_poly.type
_entity_poly.pdbx_seq_one_letter_code
_entity_poly.pdbx_strand_id
1 'polypeptide(L)'
;MPVGHGPLRYLVIRALAFAIDCIAPVSIAYTLYALVNHYNGTRHGIVFDGTWTNVFYTMLLPIWFVFETAFYVWMLWQRQRFQAMKDVPGLDNDRRRFMFGRMLKTISQRRFPHFLATQFMWKDCYTQLTSEEIEEVYMDNVKEWAAWAFFSKPSWKHVLESPNGKQLALEGEEMIDNMAFRKGIVFQEGYNEKIRTVTISYNPVEAFPKPLLLYAVVALLEFGARCIFRMLGFQRYPAHRTDLAPDMPERGITYWLRMPKGNTVDARRRRKREESDLPIVFIHGLGGGLWCYLKFIGKLWWTQSARPIYLVELPHVSMRLVQSSPDPDTTVRELVAMLRRHAHDSATFIGHSLGSAYVAYMINHTKAVAGVVMIDPVCFNIYDANLLYNFVHRRPGAGGKPLKANEFLVYWLVSRELYISQWISRQFLWYRAHCLTSSLPSSAHIFLAGKDNIIDTSTVKTYLDDHDASYTYYENLDHAQFLLSEKIEWEIVDKIGSVCKNAAKEWGRKSGADRRRRRMRR
;
A
#
# COMPACT_ATOMS: atom_id res chain seq x y z
N MET A 1 -11.82 -1.20 -1.01
CA MET A 1 -12.86 -1.50 0.01
C MET A 1 -14.11 -1.93 -0.75
N PRO A 2 -14.72 -3.06 -0.44
CA PRO A 2 -15.59 -3.70 -1.40
C PRO A 2 -17.03 -3.20 -1.23
N VAL A 3 -17.31 -1.98 -1.69
CA VAL A 3 -18.67 -1.41 -1.66
C VAL A 3 -19.14 -1.20 -3.09
N GLY A 4 -20.39 -1.51 -3.42
CA GLY A 4 -20.87 -1.27 -4.79
C GLY A 4 -21.15 0.20 -5.09
N HIS A 5 -21.20 0.57 -6.37
CA HIS A 5 -21.15 1.96 -6.84
C HIS A 5 -22.45 2.79 -6.74
N GLY A 6 -23.59 2.20 -6.35
CA GLY A 6 -24.92 2.82 -6.53
C GLY A 6 -25.14 4.15 -5.79
N PRO A 7 -26.00 5.05 -6.31
CA PRO A 7 -26.22 6.40 -5.76
C PRO A 7 -26.81 6.37 -4.34
N LEU A 8 -27.72 5.44 -4.05
CA LEU A 8 -28.26 5.25 -2.70
C LEU A 8 -27.14 4.87 -1.71
N ARG A 9 -26.24 3.96 -2.12
CA ARG A 9 -25.08 3.57 -1.29
C ARG A 9 -24.14 4.75 -1.07
N TYR A 10 -23.94 5.58 -2.09
CA TYR A 10 -23.16 6.80 -1.96
C TYR A 10 -23.78 7.75 -0.93
N LEU A 11 -25.10 7.98 -0.98
CA LEU A 11 -25.80 8.82 -0.01
C LEU A 11 -25.67 8.27 1.42
N VAL A 12 -25.87 6.97 1.62
CA VAL A 12 -25.72 6.32 2.93
C VAL A 12 -24.30 6.45 3.46
N ILE A 13 -23.28 6.17 2.63
CA ILE A 13 -21.88 6.30 3.05
C ILE A 13 -21.54 7.76 3.37
N ARG A 14 -22.05 8.71 2.59
CA ARG A 14 -21.88 10.15 2.86
C ARG A 14 -22.51 10.56 4.18
N ALA A 15 -23.73 10.10 4.47
CA ALA A 15 -24.40 10.37 5.73
C ALA A 15 -23.63 9.78 6.92
N LEU A 16 -23.13 8.55 6.79
CA LEU A 16 -22.29 7.90 7.82
C LEU A 16 -20.96 8.64 8.02
N ALA A 17 -20.28 9.00 6.93
CA ALA A 17 -19.03 9.76 6.98
C ALA A 17 -19.25 11.13 7.66
N PHE A 18 -20.34 11.83 7.31
CA PHE A 18 -20.73 13.08 7.94
C PHE A 18 -21.01 12.90 9.44
N ALA A 19 -21.77 11.88 9.83
CA ALA A 19 -22.04 11.59 11.23
C ALA A 19 -20.75 11.32 12.02
N ILE A 20 -19.79 10.59 11.44
CA ILE A 20 -18.47 10.35 12.03
C ILE A 20 -17.67 11.66 12.12
N ASP A 21 -17.65 12.48 11.07
CA ASP A 21 -16.94 13.76 11.06
C ASP A 21 -17.55 14.77 12.05
N CYS A 22 -18.85 14.66 12.37
CA CYS A 22 -19.54 15.47 13.39
C CYS A 22 -19.15 15.12 14.83
N ILE A 23 -18.55 13.96 15.10
CA ILE A 23 -18.17 13.55 16.45
C ILE A 23 -17.23 14.58 17.10
N ALA A 24 -16.19 15.03 16.40
CA ALA A 24 -15.23 15.98 16.95
C ALA A 24 -15.85 17.37 17.20
N PRO A 25 -16.54 18.02 16.23
CA PRO A 25 -17.22 19.30 16.48
C PRO A 25 -18.22 19.27 17.65
N VAL A 26 -19.03 18.21 17.75
CA VAL A 26 -19.98 18.04 18.87
C VAL A 26 -19.24 17.89 20.20
N SER A 27 -18.17 17.11 20.22
CA SER A 27 -17.35 16.92 21.43
C SER A 27 -16.69 18.21 21.89
N ILE A 28 -16.20 19.03 20.96
CA ILE A 28 -15.61 20.34 21.24
C ILE A 28 -16.67 21.28 21.80
N ALA A 29 -17.84 21.38 21.15
CA ALA A 29 -18.93 22.24 21.60
C ALA A 29 -19.39 21.86 23.01
N TYR A 30 -19.55 20.56 23.28
CA TYR A 30 -19.89 20.05 24.61
C TYR A 30 -18.80 20.38 25.64
N THR A 31 -17.53 20.16 25.32
CA THR A 31 -16.41 20.42 26.23
C THR A 31 -16.32 21.90 26.59
N LEU A 32 -16.49 22.79 25.61
CA LEU A 32 -16.54 24.24 25.84
C LEU A 32 -17.73 24.65 26.71
N TYR A 33 -18.92 24.10 26.43
CA TYR A 33 -20.11 24.34 27.24
C TYR A 33 -19.90 23.91 28.70
N ALA A 34 -19.32 22.73 28.92
CA ALA A 34 -19.01 22.22 30.25
C ALA A 34 -18.01 23.12 30.99
N LEU A 35 -16.97 23.61 30.31
CA LEU A 35 -15.98 24.53 30.87
C LEU A 35 -16.60 25.89 31.27
N VAL A 36 -17.47 26.45 30.42
CA VAL A 36 -18.17 27.71 30.70
C VAL A 36 -19.09 27.57 31.91
N ASN A 37 -19.87 26.49 31.99
CA ASN A 37 -20.74 26.24 33.15
C ASN A 37 -19.95 26.05 34.44
N HIS A 38 -18.80 25.37 34.37
CA HIS A 38 -17.91 25.22 35.51
C HIS A 38 -17.37 26.58 35.98
N TYR A 39 -16.91 27.42 35.06
CA TYR A 39 -16.42 28.77 35.34
C TYR A 39 -17.51 29.67 35.96
N ASN A 40 -18.74 29.59 35.45
CA ASN A 40 -19.88 30.35 35.95
C ASN A 40 -20.47 29.80 37.28
N GLY A 41 -19.83 28.78 37.89
CA GLY A 41 -20.31 28.18 39.13
C GLY A 41 -21.65 27.45 39.01
N THR A 42 -22.13 27.20 37.78
CA THR A 42 -23.41 26.53 37.53
C THR A 42 -23.26 25.03 37.75
N ARG A 43 -23.47 24.58 38.99
CA ARG A 43 -23.53 23.15 39.31
C ARG A 43 -24.89 22.58 38.91
N HIS A 44 -24.95 21.90 37.78
CA HIS A 44 -26.07 21.01 37.50
C HIS A 44 -25.98 19.85 38.48
N GLY A 45 -26.93 19.74 39.41
CA GLY A 45 -27.01 18.61 40.32
C GLY A 45 -27.18 17.34 39.51
N ILE A 46 -26.19 16.44 39.54
CA ILE A 46 -26.32 15.13 38.90
C ILE A 46 -27.23 14.29 39.80
N VAL A 47 -28.48 14.11 39.38
CA VAL A 47 -29.42 13.20 40.05
C VAL A 47 -29.05 11.79 39.63
N PHE A 48 -28.33 11.07 40.49
CA PHE A 48 -28.04 9.65 40.28
C PHE A 48 -29.25 8.81 40.69
N ASP A 49 -29.94 8.24 39.70
CA ASP A 49 -31.01 7.25 39.93
C ASP A 49 -30.48 5.79 39.97
N GLY A 50 -29.17 5.60 39.85
CA GLY A 50 -28.50 4.29 39.85
C GLY A 50 -28.64 3.49 38.57
N THR A 51 -29.32 4.00 37.53
CA THR A 51 -29.47 3.31 36.26
C THR A 51 -28.21 3.41 35.40
N TRP A 52 -27.90 2.36 34.63
CA TRP A 52 -26.79 2.37 33.66
C TRP A 52 -26.92 3.49 32.62
N THR A 53 -28.15 3.82 32.23
CA THR A 53 -28.46 4.94 31.35
C THR A 53 -28.02 6.27 31.96
N ASN A 54 -28.36 6.51 33.23
CA ASN A 54 -27.97 7.73 33.92
C ASN A 54 -26.45 7.83 34.07
N VAL A 55 -25.77 6.75 34.48
CA VAL A 55 -24.30 6.70 34.56
C VAL A 55 -23.64 7.00 33.21
N PHE A 56 -24.17 6.43 32.12
CA PHE A 56 -23.64 6.66 30.78
C PHE A 56 -23.74 8.13 30.37
N TYR A 57 -24.92 8.73 30.48
CA TYR A 57 -25.15 10.10 30.02
C TYR A 57 -24.55 11.17 30.95
N THR A 58 -24.47 10.93 32.26
CA THR A 58 -23.98 11.93 33.23
C THR A 58 -22.50 11.82 33.53
N MET A 59 -21.86 10.67 33.29
CA MET A 59 -20.43 10.47 33.57
C MET A 59 -19.63 10.04 32.34
N LEU A 60 -19.99 8.92 31.70
CA LEU A 60 -19.14 8.31 30.67
C LEU A 60 -19.09 9.14 29.38
N LEU A 61 -20.24 9.58 28.88
CA LEU A 61 -20.35 10.36 27.66
C LEU A 61 -19.66 11.75 27.77
N PRO A 62 -19.82 12.51 28.87
CA PRO A 62 -19.06 13.75 29.09
C PRO A 62 -17.54 13.54 29.09
N ILE A 63 -17.07 12.50 29.80
CA ILE A 63 -15.63 12.15 29.85
C ILE A 63 -15.13 11.81 28.45
N TRP A 64 -15.91 11.04 27.67
CA TRP A 64 -15.58 10.72 26.29
C TRP A 64 -15.44 11.97 25.43
N PHE A 65 -16.35 12.95 25.52
CA PHE A 65 -16.26 14.19 24.76
C PHE A 65 -14.98 14.99 25.06
N VAL A 66 -14.51 14.98 26.31
CA VAL A 66 -13.22 15.59 26.67
C VAL A 66 -12.06 14.86 25.99
N PHE A 67 -12.04 13.52 26.03
CA PHE A 67 -10.99 12.74 25.36
C PHE A 67 -11.01 12.92 23.84
N GLU A 68 -12.19 12.92 23.23
CA GLU A 68 -12.37 13.13 21.79
C GLU A 68 -11.88 14.54 21.37
N THR A 69 -12.18 15.56 22.19
CA THR A 69 -11.68 16.93 21.98
C THR A 69 -10.15 17.00 22.07
N ALA A 70 -9.57 16.43 23.13
CA ALA A 70 -8.11 16.39 23.31
C ALA A 70 -7.42 15.62 22.16
N PHE A 71 -8.02 14.51 21.74
CA PHE A 71 -7.53 13.71 20.62
C PHE A 71 -7.60 14.47 19.29
N TYR A 72 -8.68 15.20 19.02
CA TYR A 72 -8.80 16.02 17.83
C TYR A 72 -7.71 17.12 17.77
N VAL A 73 -7.47 17.81 18.89
CA VAL A 73 -6.38 18.80 19.00
C VAL A 73 -5.02 18.14 18.74
N TRP A 74 -4.77 16.97 19.33
CA TRP A 74 -3.56 16.19 19.08
C TRP A 74 -3.42 15.77 17.60
N MET A 75 -4.50 15.36 16.95
CA MET A 75 -4.51 15.02 15.52
C MET A 75 -4.18 16.23 14.62
N LEU A 76 -4.68 17.43 14.95
CA LEU A 76 -4.32 18.65 14.24
C LEU A 76 -2.83 18.98 14.40
N TRP A 77 -2.30 18.82 15.61
CA TRP A 77 -0.87 18.99 15.86
C TRP A 77 -0.01 17.96 15.09
N GLN A 78 -0.41 16.68 15.07
CA GLN A 78 0.25 15.66 14.26
C GLN A 78 0.20 16.00 12.77
N ARG A 79 -0.94 16.46 12.26
CA ARG A 79 -1.08 16.88 10.87
C ARG A 79 -0.13 18.02 10.50
N GLN A 80 0.09 18.97 11.40
CA GLN A 80 1.07 20.04 11.20
C GLN A 80 2.50 19.48 11.18
N ARG A 81 2.85 18.62 12.13
CA ARG A 81 4.17 17.94 12.17
C ARG A 81 4.44 17.13 10.90
N PHE A 82 3.43 16.46 10.37
CA PHE A 82 3.54 15.61 9.18
C PHE A 82 3.68 16.40 7.88
N GLN A 83 3.46 17.71 7.88
CA GLN A 83 3.75 18.54 6.71
C GLN A 83 5.24 18.61 6.37
N ALA A 84 6.13 18.45 7.37
CA ALA A 84 7.57 18.46 7.16
C ALA A 84 7.97 17.48 6.03
N MET A 85 8.65 18.02 5.02
CA MET A 85 9.17 17.21 3.92
C MET A 85 10.30 16.30 4.42
N LYS A 86 10.42 15.12 3.82
CA LYS A 86 11.55 14.22 4.04
C LYS A 86 12.36 14.12 2.77
N ASP A 87 13.68 14.09 2.91
CA ASP A 87 14.55 13.78 1.79
C ASP A 87 14.25 12.37 1.29
N VAL A 88 13.97 12.29 -0.01
CA VAL A 88 13.76 11.03 -0.71
C VAL A 88 15.14 10.52 -1.13
N PRO A 89 15.50 9.27 -0.80
CA PRO A 89 16.75 8.70 -1.28
C PRO A 89 16.79 8.78 -2.81
N GLY A 90 17.86 9.39 -3.35
CA GLY A 90 18.04 9.53 -4.78
C GLY A 90 18.24 8.20 -5.48
N LEU A 91 17.86 8.13 -6.76
CA LEU A 91 18.29 7.06 -7.65
C LEU A 91 19.76 7.27 -8.02
N ASP A 92 20.56 6.19 -7.97
CA ASP A 92 21.88 6.22 -8.59
C ASP A 92 21.76 6.45 -10.11
N ASN A 93 22.82 6.97 -10.72
CA ASN A 93 22.79 7.42 -12.11
C ASN A 93 22.45 6.26 -13.08
N ASP A 94 23.00 5.07 -12.84
CA ASP A 94 22.79 3.91 -13.71
C ASP A 94 21.37 3.38 -13.62
N ARG A 95 20.81 3.27 -12.40
CA ARG A 95 19.42 2.87 -12.17
C ARG A 95 18.46 3.91 -12.71
N ARG A 96 18.73 5.20 -12.56
CA ARG A 96 17.90 6.26 -13.15
C ARG A 96 17.81 6.11 -14.66
N ARG A 97 18.95 6.03 -15.36
CA ARG A 97 19.00 5.84 -16.81
C ARG A 97 18.35 4.54 -17.26
N PHE A 98 18.59 3.45 -16.51
CA PHE A 98 17.98 2.16 -16.76
C PHE A 98 16.46 2.25 -16.66
N MET A 99 15.92 2.80 -15.57
CA MET A 99 14.48 2.93 -15.34
C MET A 99 13.81 3.80 -16.40
N PHE A 100 14.40 4.96 -16.72
CA PHE A 100 13.89 5.86 -17.75
C PHE A 100 13.90 5.18 -19.13
N GLY A 101 15.03 4.58 -19.52
CA GLY A 101 15.16 3.88 -20.78
C GLY A 101 14.21 2.69 -20.91
N ARG A 102 13.96 1.96 -19.81
CA ARG A 102 12.97 0.87 -19.76
C ARG A 102 11.56 1.40 -19.92
N MET A 103 11.18 2.45 -19.17
CA MET A 103 9.88 3.11 -19.29
C MET A 103 9.59 3.51 -20.75
N LEU A 104 10.54 4.19 -21.41
CA LEU A 104 10.38 4.61 -22.81
C LEU A 104 10.23 3.44 -23.80
N LYS A 105 10.88 2.31 -23.53
CA LYS A 105 10.78 1.09 -24.35
C LYS A 105 9.46 0.36 -24.13
N THR A 106 8.96 0.30 -22.90
CA THR A 106 7.72 -0.40 -22.56
C THR A 106 6.49 0.34 -23.09
N ILE A 107 6.52 1.67 -23.09
CA ILE A 107 5.37 2.48 -23.54
C ILE A 107 5.43 2.63 -25.06
N SER A 108 4.45 2.06 -25.77
CA SER A 108 4.35 2.15 -27.23
C SER A 108 4.22 3.60 -27.72
N GLN A 109 4.56 3.86 -28.98
CA GLN A 109 4.43 5.19 -29.59
C GLN A 109 3.01 5.74 -29.49
N ARG A 110 2.02 4.90 -29.85
CA ARG A 110 0.60 5.26 -29.82
C ARG A 110 0.09 5.62 -28.42
N ARG A 111 0.64 4.98 -27.38
CA ARG A 111 0.22 5.20 -25.99
C ARG A 111 0.94 6.38 -25.33
N PHE A 112 2.10 6.75 -25.83
CA PHE A 112 2.97 7.71 -25.16
C PHE A 112 2.31 9.07 -24.89
N PRO A 113 1.50 9.65 -25.80
CA PRO A 113 0.80 10.90 -25.49
C PRO A 113 -0.13 10.79 -24.28
N HIS A 114 -0.94 9.73 -24.23
CA HIS A 114 -1.80 9.46 -23.08
C HIS A 114 -0.99 9.27 -21.79
N PHE A 115 0.09 8.49 -21.85
CA PHE A 115 0.97 8.28 -20.70
C PHE A 115 1.56 9.59 -20.16
N LEU A 116 2.03 10.47 -21.04
CA LEU A 116 2.66 11.72 -20.63
C LEU A 116 1.63 12.70 -20.08
N ALA A 117 0.49 12.86 -20.77
CA ALA A 117 -0.59 13.72 -20.33
C ALA A 117 -1.09 13.35 -18.93
N THR A 118 -1.28 12.06 -18.64
CA THR A 118 -1.77 11.61 -17.33
C THR A 118 -0.79 11.85 -16.17
N GLN A 119 0.48 12.19 -16.45
CA GLN A 119 1.43 12.65 -15.42
C GLN A 119 1.07 14.03 -14.88
N PHE A 120 0.17 14.76 -15.54
CA PHE A 120 -0.27 16.09 -15.19
C PHE A 120 -1.76 16.13 -14.90
N MET A 121 -2.18 17.13 -14.13
CA MET A 121 -3.59 17.40 -13.85
C MET A 121 -3.86 18.90 -13.75
N TRP A 122 -5.10 19.26 -14.08
CA TRP A 122 -5.64 20.60 -13.93
C TRP A 122 -5.76 21.00 -12.45
N LYS A 123 -5.31 22.21 -12.09
CA LYS A 123 -5.32 22.69 -10.69
C LYS A 123 -6.73 23.02 -10.18
N ASP A 124 -7.62 23.46 -11.05
CA ASP A 124 -8.97 23.93 -10.72
C ASP A 124 -9.96 22.78 -10.51
N CYS A 125 -9.97 21.79 -11.40
CA CYS A 125 -10.94 20.71 -11.43
C CYS A 125 -10.35 19.34 -11.01
N TYR A 126 -9.04 19.27 -10.78
CA TYR A 126 -8.34 18.07 -10.30
C TYR A 126 -8.50 16.86 -11.25
N THR A 127 -8.70 17.07 -12.55
CA THR A 127 -8.71 16.01 -13.57
C THR A 127 -7.33 15.84 -14.19
N GLN A 128 -6.93 14.60 -14.46
CA GLN A 128 -5.75 14.35 -15.30
C GLN A 128 -5.97 14.90 -16.70
N LEU A 129 -4.89 15.35 -17.32
CA LEU A 129 -4.93 15.74 -18.73
C LEU A 129 -5.19 14.51 -19.61
N THR A 130 -5.86 14.72 -20.74
CA THR A 130 -6.07 13.70 -21.77
C THR A 130 -4.99 13.78 -22.85
N SER A 131 -4.95 12.78 -23.73
CA SER A 131 -4.02 12.78 -24.88
C SER A 131 -4.21 13.97 -25.80
N GLU A 132 -5.43 14.50 -25.89
CA GLU A 132 -5.79 15.66 -26.71
C GLU A 132 -5.30 16.98 -26.10
N GLU A 133 -5.03 16.99 -24.80
CA GLU A 133 -4.57 18.17 -24.05
C GLU A 133 -3.04 18.17 -23.88
N ILE A 134 -2.31 17.31 -24.59
CA ILE A 134 -0.85 17.19 -24.42
C ILE A 134 -0.10 18.48 -24.77
N GLU A 135 -0.66 19.33 -25.62
CA GLU A 135 -0.11 20.64 -25.98
C GLU A 135 -0.05 21.61 -24.80
N GLU A 136 -0.86 21.37 -23.74
CA GLU A 136 -0.82 22.13 -22.48
C GLU A 136 0.42 21.80 -21.63
N VAL A 137 1.15 20.72 -21.96
CA VAL A 137 2.35 20.29 -21.23
C VAL A 137 3.58 21.00 -21.81
N TYR A 138 4.05 22.03 -21.12
CA TYR A 138 5.21 22.81 -21.57
C TYR A 138 6.52 22.22 -21.04
N MET A 139 7.64 22.63 -21.62
CA MET A 139 8.98 22.10 -21.30
C MET A 139 9.30 22.16 -19.80
N ASP A 140 9.00 23.27 -19.13
CA ASP A 140 9.29 23.40 -17.70
C ASP A 140 8.37 22.51 -16.84
N ASN A 141 7.14 22.24 -17.28
CA ASN A 141 6.29 21.25 -16.61
C ASN A 141 6.91 19.83 -16.71
N VAL A 142 7.50 19.47 -17.86
CA VAL A 142 8.21 18.19 -18.03
C VAL A 142 9.45 18.12 -17.14
N LYS A 143 10.21 19.22 -17.01
CA LYS A 143 11.36 19.31 -16.09
C LYS A 143 10.94 19.12 -14.63
N GLU A 144 9.83 19.71 -14.21
CA GLU A 144 9.26 19.52 -12.87
C GLU A 144 8.83 18.06 -12.62
N TRP A 145 8.21 17.42 -13.61
CA TRP A 145 7.91 15.99 -13.53
C TRP A 145 9.17 15.13 -13.42
N ALA A 146 10.18 15.38 -14.26
CA ALA A 146 11.42 14.63 -14.26
C ALA A 146 12.17 14.80 -12.92
N ALA A 147 12.19 16.01 -12.35
CA ALA A 147 12.80 16.29 -11.06
C ALA A 147 12.27 15.37 -9.96
N TRP A 148 10.93 15.22 -9.87
CA TRP A 148 10.32 14.30 -8.90
C TRP A 148 10.55 12.83 -9.27
N ALA A 149 10.22 12.44 -10.50
CA ALA A 149 10.20 11.04 -10.92
C ALA A 149 11.59 10.39 -10.90
N PHE A 150 12.61 11.08 -11.44
CA PHE A 150 13.91 10.48 -11.71
C PHE A 150 15.02 11.02 -10.82
N PHE A 151 14.92 12.26 -10.35
CA PHE A 151 15.96 12.90 -9.55
C PHE A 151 15.64 12.93 -8.05
N SER A 152 14.43 12.53 -7.64
CA SER A 152 14.01 12.59 -6.23
C SER A 152 14.19 14.00 -5.65
N LYS A 153 13.72 15.00 -6.40
CA LYS A 153 13.75 16.42 -6.03
C LYS A 153 12.35 17.03 -6.11
N PRO A 154 12.03 18.03 -5.27
CA PRO A 154 10.72 18.68 -5.28
C PRO A 154 10.48 19.57 -6.50
N SER A 155 11.53 20.10 -7.12
CA SER A 155 11.42 20.87 -8.36
C SER A 155 12.72 20.85 -9.16
N TRP A 156 12.68 21.34 -10.40
CA TRP A 156 13.86 21.44 -11.25
C TRP A 156 14.92 22.38 -10.66
N LYS A 157 14.48 23.46 -10.00
CA LYS A 157 15.36 24.35 -9.23
C LYS A 157 16.20 23.58 -8.20
N HIS A 158 15.61 22.63 -7.49
CA HIS A 158 16.33 21.83 -6.49
C HIS A 158 17.28 20.80 -7.11
N VAL A 159 17.07 20.41 -8.38
CA VAL A 159 18.06 19.63 -9.14
C VAL A 159 19.29 20.50 -9.37
N LEU A 160 19.11 21.73 -9.85
CA LEU A 160 20.19 22.68 -10.12
C LEU A 160 20.99 23.08 -8.87
N GLU A 161 20.32 23.25 -7.73
CA GLU A 161 20.92 23.60 -6.43
C GLU A 161 21.62 22.42 -5.73
N SER A 162 21.49 21.19 -6.25
CA SER A 162 22.17 20.03 -5.68
C SER A 162 23.71 20.12 -5.88
N PRO A 163 24.52 19.45 -5.05
CA PRO A 163 25.99 19.51 -5.15
C PRO A 163 26.56 19.22 -6.56
N ASN A 164 25.92 18.33 -7.31
CA ASN A 164 26.26 17.99 -8.71
C ASN A 164 25.21 18.50 -9.71
N GLY A 165 24.51 19.59 -9.37
CA GLY A 165 23.28 20.01 -10.05
C GLY A 165 23.45 20.31 -11.54
N LYS A 166 24.58 20.90 -11.96
CA LYS A 166 24.88 21.14 -13.39
C LYS A 166 24.93 19.83 -14.19
N GLN A 167 25.59 18.80 -13.64
CA GLN A 167 25.69 17.49 -14.30
C GLN A 167 24.34 16.77 -14.34
N LEU A 168 23.58 16.83 -13.24
CA LEU A 168 22.25 16.22 -13.15
C LEU A 168 21.25 16.90 -14.08
N ALA A 169 21.31 18.23 -14.20
CA ALA A 169 20.46 18.99 -15.10
C ALA A 169 20.77 18.65 -16.57
N LEU A 170 22.05 18.61 -16.95
CA LEU A 170 22.45 18.19 -18.29
C LEU A 170 21.95 16.78 -18.63
N GLU A 171 22.13 15.82 -17.71
CA GLU A 171 21.60 14.47 -17.88
C GLU A 171 20.08 14.46 -18.03
N GLY A 172 19.35 15.22 -17.21
CA GLY A 172 17.90 15.27 -17.27
C GLY A 172 17.38 15.94 -18.55
N GLU A 173 18.05 16.98 -19.03
CA GLU A 173 17.75 17.62 -20.32
C GLU A 173 18.01 16.65 -21.47
N GLU A 174 19.16 15.98 -21.51
CA GLU A 174 19.44 14.91 -22.49
C GLU A 174 18.39 13.80 -22.46
N MET A 175 17.93 13.39 -21.27
CA MET A 175 16.86 12.39 -21.12
C MET A 175 15.54 12.88 -21.72
N ILE A 176 15.14 14.12 -21.42
CA ILE A 176 13.90 14.74 -21.92
C ILE A 176 13.97 14.92 -23.44
N ASP A 177 15.08 15.42 -23.98
CA ASP A 177 15.29 15.61 -25.42
C ASP A 177 15.27 14.26 -26.16
N ASN A 178 15.91 13.24 -25.61
CA ASN A 178 15.89 11.89 -26.17
C ASN A 178 14.46 11.32 -26.19
N MET A 179 13.70 11.54 -25.12
CA MET A 179 12.29 11.15 -25.04
C MET A 179 11.45 11.89 -26.09
N ALA A 180 11.56 13.21 -26.17
CA ALA A 180 10.86 14.05 -27.13
C ALA A 180 11.15 13.60 -28.57
N PHE A 181 12.43 13.45 -28.91
CA PHE A 181 12.88 12.99 -30.21
C PHE A 181 12.35 11.59 -30.55
N ARG A 182 12.49 10.61 -29.65
CA ARG A 182 12.04 9.23 -29.90
C ARG A 182 10.53 9.12 -30.02
N LYS A 183 9.78 9.99 -29.34
CA LYS A 183 8.32 9.95 -29.31
C LYS A 183 7.66 10.94 -30.27
N GLY A 184 8.45 11.73 -30.98
CA GLY A 184 7.96 12.72 -31.94
C GLY A 184 7.13 13.83 -31.29
N ILE A 185 7.48 14.22 -30.06
CA ILE A 185 6.78 15.30 -29.32
C ILE A 185 7.64 16.55 -29.34
N VAL A 186 7.00 17.69 -29.56
CA VAL A 186 7.59 19.02 -29.41
C VAL A 186 6.87 19.73 -28.27
N PHE A 187 7.63 20.16 -27.26
CA PHE A 187 7.08 20.89 -26.12
C PHE A 187 7.11 22.40 -26.39
N GLN A 188 6.06 23.10 -25.98
CA GLN A 188 6.08 24.57 -25.95
C GLN A 188 7.09 25.06 -24.90
N GLU A 189 7.70 26.22 -25.14
CA GLU A 189 8.62 26.83 -24.18
C GLU A 189 7.87 27.39 -22.96
N GLY A 190 8.55 27.40 -21.82
CA GLY A 190 8.05 27.97 -20.56
C GLY A 190 7.26 26.99 -19.70
N TYR A 191 6.42 27.56 -18.83
CA TYR A 191 5.67 26.85 -17.79
C TYR A 191 4.17 27.18 -17.86
N ASN A 192 3.32 26.16 -17.94
CA ASN A 192 1.88 26.33 -17.84
C ASN A 192 1.44 26.33 -16.37
N GLU A 193 0.99 27.48 -15.87
CA GLU A 193 0.57 27.65 -14.48
C GLU A 193 -0.76 26.97 -14.14
N LYS A 194 -1.57 26.56 -15.13
CA LYS A 194 -2.89 25.95 -14.89
C LYS A 194 -2.81 24.47 -14.52
N ILE A 195 -1.70 23.83 -14.86
CA ILE A 195 -1.48 22.40 -14.63
C ILE A 195 -0.42 22.16 -13.55
N ARG A 196 -0.42 20.96 -12.97
CA ARG A 196 0.63 20.50 -12.07
C ARG A 196 0.89 19.01 -12.23
N THR A 197 2.11 18.60 -11.88
CA THR A 197 2.49 17.19 -11.89
C THR A 197 1.77 16.39 -10.81
N VAL A 198 1.33 15.19 -11.17
CA VAL A 198 0.81 14.17 -10.24
C VAL A 198 1.98 13.54 -9.48
N THR A 199 2.24 14.01 -8.25
CA THR A 199 3.37 13.57 -7.40
C THR A 199 2.92 13.24 -5.97
N ILE A 200 3.80 12.79 -5.07
CA ILE A 200 3.44 12.52 -3.66
C ILE A 200 4.42 13.06 -2.63
N SER A 201 5.71 12.85 -2.83
CA SER A 201 6.73 12.96 -1.78
C SER A 201 6.87 14.37 -1.17
N TYR A 202 6.54 15.39 -1.97
CA TYR A 202 6.71 16.81 -1.62
C TYR A 202 5.39 17.56 -1.55
N ASN A 203 4.27 16.89 -1.82
CA ASN A 203 2.96 17.51 -1.70
C ASN A 203 2.56 17.68 -0.22
N PRO A 204 1.68 18.64 0.08
CA PRO A 204 1.03 18.70 1.39
C PRO A 204 0.40 17.35 1.75
N VAL A 205 0.52 16.96 3.02
CA VAL A 205 -0.20 15.79 3.52
C VAL A 205 -1.67 16.20 3.68
N GLU A 206 -2.48 15.96 2.65
CA GLU A 206 -3.91 16.20 2.73
C GLU A 206 -4.61 14.99 3.39
N ALA A 207 -4.88 15.15 4.68
CA ALA A 207 -5.60 14.20 5.52
C ALA A 207 -6.73 14.90 6.29
N PHE A 208 -7.77 14.14 6.60
CA PHE A 208 -8.85 14.55 7.48
C PHE A 208 -8.61 13.95 8.88
N PRO A 209 -8.59 14.76 9.95
CA PRO A 209 -8.57 14.22 11.30
C PRO A 209 -9.77 13.30 11.50
N LYS A 210 -9.50 12.03 11.83
CA LYS A 210 -10.54 11.06 12.17
C LYS A 210 -10.76 11.05 13.69
N PRO A 211 -12.00 10.83 14.16
CA PRO A 211 -12.28 10.82 15.58
C PRO A 211 -11.60 9.65 16.29
N LEU A 212 -11.39 9.78 17.59
CA LEU A 212 -10.86 8.75 18.48
C LEU A 212 -11.71 7.47 18.38
N LEU A 213 -13.03 7.61 18.24
CA LEU A 213 -13.94 6.49 18.03
C LEU A 213 -13.49 5.57 16.88
N LEU A 214 -13.04 6.13 15.75
CA LEU A 214 -12.63 5.34 14.60
C LEU A 214 -11.43 4.45 14.95
N TYR A 215 -10.40 5.03 15.59
CA TYR A 215 -9.21 4.29 15.99
C TYR A 215 -9.51 3.28 17.10
N ALA A 216 -10.43 3.58 18.00
CA ALA A 216 -10.89 2.64 19.03
C ALA A 216 -11.60 1.42 18.39
N VAL A 217 -12.46 1.64 17.40
CA VAL A 217 -13.10 0.56 16.65
C VAL A 217 -12.08 -0.29 15.90
N VAL A 218 -11.11 0.34 15.20
CA VAL A 218 -10.04 -0.39 14.52
C VAL A 218 -9.21 -1.22 15.51
N ALA A 219 -8.87 -0.65 16.67
CA ALA A 219 -8.12 -1.35 17.72
C ALA A 219 -8.91 -2.55 18.29
N LEU A 220 -10.23 -2.41 18.47
CA LEU A 220 -11.11 -3.50 18.91
C LEU A 220 -11.20 -4.62 17.86
N LEU A 221 -11.40 -4.27 16.59
CA LEU A 221 -11.43 -5.24 15.49
C LEU A 221 -10.09 -5.97 15.35
N GLU A 222 -8.99 -5.25 15.47
CA GLU A 222 -7.66 -5.85 15.49
C GLU A 222 -7.51 -6.81 16.67
N PHE A 223 -7.90 -6.39 17.89
CA PHE A 223 -7.86 -7.26 19.07
C PHE A 223 -8.66 -8.55 18.86
N GLY A 224 -9.88 -8.45 18.32
CA GLY A 224 -10.68 -9.61 17.93
C GLY A 224 -9.96 -10.52 16.93
N ALA A 225 -9.36 -9.95 15.89
CA ALA A 225 -8.56 -10.71 14.93
C ALA A 225 -7.35 -11.41 15.59
N ARG A 226 -6.66 -10.75 16.53
CA ARG A 226 -5.56 -11.37 17.29
C ARG A 226 -6.04 -12.57 18.10
N CYS A 227 -7.20 -12.47 18.75
CA CYS A 227 -7.82 -13.58 19.46
C CYS A 227 -8.15 -14.73 18.50
N ILE A 228 -8.74 -14.44 17.33
CA ILE A 228 -9.03 -15.44 16.31
C ILE A 228 -7.75 -16.12 15.82
N PHE A 229 -6.69 -15.37 15.50
CA PHE A 229 -5.41 -15.95 15.07
C PHE A 229 -4.80 -16.86 16.14
N ARG A 230 -4.85 -16.47 17.42
CA ARG A 230 -4.43 -17.33 18.54
C ARG A 230 -5.23 -18.63 18.59
N MET A 231 -6.55 -18.56 18.46
CA MET A 231 -7.43 -19.74 18.42
C MET A 231 -7.12 -20.66 17.22
N LEU A 232 -6.76 -20.09 16.08
CA LEU A 232 -6.35 -20.83 14.87
C LEU A 232 -4.92 -21.39 14.94
N GLY A 233 -4.22 -21.21 16.07
CA GLY A 233 -2.88 -21.74 16.31
C GLY A 233 -1.74 -20.88 15.75
N PHE A 234 -2.02 -19.63 15.37
CA PHE A 234 -0.97 -18.67 15.04
C PHE A 234 -0.34 -18.11 16.31
N GLN A 235 0.98 -17.96 16.27
CA GLN A 235 1.77 -17.28 17.28
C GLN A 235 2.30 -15.98 16.71
N ARG A 236 2.17 -14.88 17.46
CA ARG A 236 2.68 -13.57 17.06
C ARG A 236 4.15 -13.44 17.48
N TYR A 237 4.99 -13.03 16.56
CA TYR A 237 6.41 -12.77 16.79
C TYR A 237 6.67 -11.27 16.60
N PRO A 238 7.18 -10.57 17.63
CA PRO A 238 7.46 -9.15 17.52
C PRO A 238 8.58 -8.89 16.53
N ALA A 239 8.63 -7.64 16.05
CA ALA A 239 9.78 -7.07 15.37
C ALA A 239 11.10 -7.47 16.06
N HIS A 240 12.03 -8.08 15.31
CA HIS A 240 13.32 -8.46 15.87
C HIS A 240 14.26 -7.25 15.92
N ARG A 241 15.02 -7.10 17.00
CA ARG A 241 16.30 -6.41 16.95
C ARG A 241 17.26 -7.35 16.25
N THR A 242 17.74 -7.00 15.07
CA THR A 242 18.83 -7.75 14.44
C THR A 242 20.12 -7.46 15.19
N ASP A 243 20.91 -8.49 15.49
CA ASP A 243 22.22 -8.36 16.15
C ASP A 243 23.21 -7.49 15.35
N LEU A 244 22.89 -7.19 14.09
CA LEU A 244 23.66 -6.37 13.17
C LEU A 244 23.42 -4.85 13.33
N ALA A 245 22.46 -4.42 14.16
CA ALA A 245 22.21 -3.00 14.43
C ALA A 245 21.58 -2.77 15.82
N PRO A 246 22.32 -2.99 16.92
CA PRO A 246 21.81 -2.89 18.29
C PRO A 246 21.27 -1.49 18.66
N ASP A 247 21.75 -0.45 17.98
CA ASP A 247 21.44 0.96 18.27
C ASP A 247 20.21 1.49 17.50
N MET A 248 19.59 0.67 16.66
CA MET A 248 18.39 1.08 15.91
C MET A 248 17.14 0.99 16.80
N PRO A 249 16.24 1.99 16.77
CA PRO A 249 14.93 1.88 17.40
C PRO A 249 14.19 0.67 16.81
N GLU A 250 13.28 0.05 17.56
CA GLU A 250 12.51 -1.15 17.19
C GLU A 250 11.80 -1.00 15.82
N ARG A 251 12.52 -1.25 14.73
CA ARG A 251 12.07 -1.08 13.32
C ARG A 251 12.10 -2.42 12.59
N GLY A 252 11.63 -3.47 13.24
CA GLY A 252 11.48 -4.79 12.63
C GLY A 252 10.06 -5.05 12.12
N ILE A 253 9.89 -6.14 11.38
CA ILE A 253 8.58 -6.58 10.91
C ILE A 253 7.95 -7.49 11.95
N THR A 254 6.73 -7.17 12.37
CA THR A 254 5.92 -8.06 13.20
C THR A 254 5.10 -8.99 12.32
N TYR A 255 4.99 -10.26 12.72
CA TYR A 255 4.24 -11.26 11.94
C TYR A 255 3.59 -12.31 12.83
N TRP A 256 2.60 -13.00 12.27
CA TRP A 256 2.01 -14.20 12.83
C TRP A 256 2.51 -15.43 12.09
N LEU A 257 2.83 -16.50 12.80
CA LEU A 257 3.22 -17.77 12.23
C LEU A 257 2.35 -18.89 12.78
N ARG A 258 1.81 -19.71 11.88
CA ARG A 258 1.20 -20.99 12.22
C ARG A 258 2.00 -22.10 11.56
N MET A 259 2.54 -23.00 12.38
CA MET A 259 3.16 -24.23 11.93
C MET A 259 2.11 -25.33 11.74
N PRO A 260 2.27 -26.24 10.76
CA PRO A 260 1.41 -27.41 10.65
C PRO A 260 1.51 -28.28 11.91
N LYS A 261 0.36 -28.78 12.40
CA LYS A 261 0.33 -29.72 13.53
C LYS A 261 1.04 -31.01 13.10
N GLY A 262 2.11 -31.37 13.78
CA GLY A 262 2.81 -32.63 13.55
C GLY A 262 2.08 -33.76 14.26
N ASN A 263 1.70 -34.81 13.53
CA ASN A 263 1.63 -36.14 14.16
C ASN A 263 3.06 -36.49 14.57
N THR A 264 3.25 -36.69 15.86
CA THR A 264 4.38 -37.42 16.42
C THR A 264 4.56 -38.71 15.63
N VAL A 265 5.73 -38.88 15.00
CA VAL A 265 6.44 -40.12 14.61
C VAL A 265 7.27 -39.83 13.33
N ASP A 266 8.59 -39.96 13.52
CA ASP A 266 9.70 -39.94 12.54
C ASP A 266 10.28 -38.62 12.03
N ALA A 267 11.34 -38.18 12.71
CA ALA A 267 12.30 -37.17 12.28
C ALA A 267 12.94 -37.44 10.89
N ARG A 268 12.96 -38.70 10.41
CA ARG A 268 13.41 -39.05 9.05
C ARG A 268 12.38 -38.73 7.96
N ARG A 269 11.08 -38.87 8.24
CA ARG A 269 10.00 -38.39 7.34
C ARG A 269 9.92 -36.87 7.34
N ARG A 270 10.23 -36.25 8.48
CA ARG A 270 10.35 -34.78 8.63
C ARG A 270 11.40 -34.18 7.68
N ARG A 271 12.61 -34.75 7.58
CA ARG A 271 13.63 -34.29 6.60
C ARG A 271 13.18 -34.36 5.14
N LYS A 272 12.37 -35.35 4.77
CA LYS A 272 11.87 -35.54 3.39
C LYS A 272 10.63 -34.66 3.08
N ARG A 273 9.85 -34.27 4.10
CA ARG A 273 8.71 -33.33 4.03
C ARG A 273 9.12 -31.86 4.17
N GLU A 274 10.15 -31.55 4.96
CA GLU A 274 10.78 -30.21 5.05
C GLU A 274 11.36 -29.79 3.68
N GLU A 275 11.67 -30.75 2.81
CA GLU A 275 12.04 -30.49 1.42
C GLU A 275 10.84 -30.27 0.47
N SER A 276 9.59 -30.56 0.88
CA SER A 276 8.44 -30.61 -0.05
C SER A 276 7.39 -29.51 0.08
N ASP A 277 7.35 -28.72 1.16
CA ASP A 277 6.28 -27.74 1.37
C ASP A 277 6.81 -26.37 1.80
N LEU A 278 7.12 -25.55 0.79
CA LEU A 278 7.46 -24.14 0.96
C LEU A 278 6.41 -23.42 1.82
N PRO A 279 6.85 -22.59 2.79
CA PRO A 279 5.95 -21.76 3.58
C PRO A 279 5.24 -20.74 2.70
N ILE A 280 4.08 -20.29 3.17
CA ILE A 280 3.31 -19.21 2.56
C ILE A 280 3.54 -17.94 3.36
N VAL A 281 3.87 -16.83 2.70
CA VAL A 281 3.96 -15.50 3.31
C VAL A 281 2.86 -14.62 2.72
N PHE A 282 1.86 -14.29 3.52
CA PHE A 282 0.78 -13.39 3.14
C PHE A 282 1.07 -11.96 3.63
N ILE A 283 1.02 -11.01 2.70
CA ILE A 283 1.22 -9.58 2.96
C ILE A 283 -0.03 -8.83 2.52
N HIS A 284 -0.68 -8.19 3.48
CA HIS A 284 -1.95 -7.50 3.25
C HIS A 284 -1.77 -6.15 2.54
N GLY A 285 -2.86 -5.64 1.97
CA GLY A 285 -2.94 -4.30 1.40
C GLY A 285 -3.14 -3.22 2.45
N LEU A 286 -3.10 -1.98 2.01
CA LEU A 286 -3.37 -0.78 2.80
C LEU A 286 -4.86 -0.73 3.21
N GLY A 287 -5.17 -0.33 4.46
CA GLY A 287 -6.54 -0.21 4.95
C GLY A 287 -6.68 -0.62 6.41
N GLY A 288 -7.59 -1.53 6.74
CA GLY A 288 -7.79 -2.00 8.13
C GLY A 288 -6.74 -3.00 8.63
N GLY A 289 -5.83 -3.49 7.78
CA GLY A 289 -4.85 -4.52 8.15
C GLY A 289 -5.44 -5.94 8.09
N LEU A 290 -4.87 -6.88 8.85
CA LEU A 290 -5.17 -8.31 8.76
C LEU A 290 -6.64 -8.68 9.09
N TRP A 291 -7.35 -7.88 9.89
CA TRP A 291 -8.74 -8.21 10.26
C TRP A 291 -9.69 -8.20 9.05
N CYS A 292 -9.40 -7.40 8.03
CA CYS A 292 -10.18 -7.37 6.78
C CYS A 292 -10.06 -8.68 5.98
N TYR A 293 -9.07 -9.53 6.30
CA TYR A 293 -8.76 -10.76 5.58
C TYR A 293 -9.08 -12.01 6.39
N LEU A 294 -9.78 -11.92 7.53
CA LEU A 294 -10.05 -13.07 8.40
C LEU A 294 -10.67 -14.26 7.66
N LYS A 295 -11.66 -14.00 6.80
CA LYS A 295 -12.31 -15.04 5.98
C LYS A 295 -11.34 -15.68 4.99
N PHE A 296 -10.62 -14.85 4.21
CA PHE A 296 -9.62 -15.31 3.25
C PHE A 296 -8.48 -16.10 3.92
N ILE A 297 -7.96 -15.61 5.04
CA ILE A 297 -6.93 -16.28 5.86
C ILE A 297 -7.47 -17.60 6.42
N GLY A 298 -8.73 -17.65 6.86
CA GLY A 298 -9.38 -18.89 7.30
C GLY A 298 -9.42 -19.95 6.19
N LYS A 299 -9.77 -19.56 4.96
CA LYS A 299 -9.73 -20.44 3.79
C LYS A 299 -8.32 -20.91 3.45
N LEU A 300 -7.35 -20.00 3.48
CA LEU A 300 -5.94 -20.32 3.28
C LEU A 300 -5.43 -21.31 4.35
N TRP A 301 -5.77 -21.06 5.61
CA TRP A 301 -5.45 -21.94 6.75
C TRP A 301 -6.06 -23.33 6.60
N TRP A 302 -7.29 -23.41 6.10
CA TRP A 302 -8.00 -24.67 5.86
C TRP A 302 -7.35 -25.51 4.76
N THR A 303 -7.15 -24.92 3.57
CA THR A 303 -6.66 -25.65 2.39
C THR A 303 -5.16 -25.89 2.39
N GLN A 304 -4.39 -24.98 2.97
CA GLN A 304 -2.92 -25.06 3.04
C GLN A 304 -2.45 -25.48 4.44
N SER A 305 -3.29 -26.21 5.18
CA SER A 305 -3.05 -26.66 6.55
C SER A 305 -1.80 -27.54 6.74
N ALA A 306 -1.22 -28.06 5.67
CA ALA A 306 0.05 -28.81 5.69
C ALA A 306 1.30 -27.93 5.67
N ARG A 307 1.17 -26.63 5.37
CA ARG A 307 2.29 -25.70 5.20
C ARG A 307 2.41 -24.74 6.40
N PRO A 308 3.60 -24.20 6.69
CA PRO A 308 3.73 -23.01 7.53
C PRO A 308 3.10 -21.80 6.84
N ILE A 309 2.36 -20.99 7.59
CA ILE A 309 1.71 -19.77 7.09
C ILE A 309 2.16 -18.58 7.93
N TYR A 310 2.78 -17.61 7.26
CA TYR A 310 3.20 -16.32 7.80
C TYR A 310 2.17 -15.26 7.39
N LEU A 311 1.73 -14.43 8.34
CA LEU A 311 0.91 -13.25 8.10
C LEU A 311 1.71 -12.02 8.56
N VAL A 312 2.13 -11.19 7.62
CA VAL A 312 2.94 -10.00 7.91
C VAL A 312 2.02 -8.86 8.34
N GLU A 313 2.35 -8.19 9.46
CA GLU A 313 1.65 -6.97 9.89
C GLU A 313 2.33 -5.73 9.30
N LEU A 314 1.54 -4.85 8.67
CA LEU A 314 1.99 -3.53 8.20
C LEU A 314 1.25 -2.41 8.97
N PRO A 315 1.62 -2.16 10.25
CA PRO A 315 0.85 -1.27 11.13
C PRO A 315 0.75 0.17 10.61
N HIS A 316 1.79 0.68 9.95
CA HIS A 316 1.86 2.03 9.39
C HIS A 316 0.89 2.29 8.22
N VAL A 317 0.27 1.24 7.66
CA VAL A 317 -0.75 1.32 6.61
C VAL A 317 -2.04 0.60 7.01
N SER A 318 -2.25 0.38 8.31
CA SER A 318 -3.39 -0.37 8.88
C SER A 318 -4.37 0.50 9.67
N MET A 319 -4.44 1.82 9.41
CA MET A 319 -5.24 2.80 10.17
C MET A 319 -4.93 2.77 11.69
N ARG A 320 -3.64 2.63 12.02
CA ARG A 320 -3.12 2.65 13.39
C ARG A 320 -2.28 3.90 13.58
N LEU A 321 -2.19 4.37 14.83
CA LEU A 321 -1.38 5.53 15.23
C LEU A 321 0.13 5.20 15.25
N VAL A 322 0.66 4.67 14.14
CA VAL A 322 2.04 4.20 13.99
C VAL A 322 2.70 4.90 12.82
N GLN A 323 3.68 5.75 13.10
CA GLN A 323 4.43 6.49 12.07
C GLN A 323 5.63 5.70 11.51
N SER A 324 6.19 4.78 12.31
CA SER A 324 7.40 4.06 11.92
C SER A 324 7.09 2.99 10.88
N SER A 325 7.76 3.08 9.74
CA SER A 325 7.83 2.03 8.72
C SER A 325 9.29 1.71 8.47
N PRO A 326 9.67 0.43 8.33
CA PRO A 326 10.97 0.09 7.76
C PRO A 326 11.04 0.61 6.32
N ASP A 327 12.24 0.99 5.88
CA ASP A 327 12.52 1.23 4.46
C ASP A 327 12.52 -0.10 3.68
N PRO A 328 12.48 -0.08 2.33
CA PRO A 328 12.44 -1.30 1.53
C PRO A 328 13.62 -2.26 1.76
N ASP A 329 14.84 -1.75 1.98
CA ASP A 329 16.03 -2.59 2.16
C ASP A 329 15.98 -3.28 3.54
N THR A 330 15.60 -2.53 4.59
CA THR A 330 15.32 -3.10 5.91
C THR A 330 14.19 -4.12 5.85
N THR A 331 13.11 -3.82 5.12
CA THR A 331 11.97 -4.73 4.95
C THR A 331 12.42 -6.08 4.39
N VAL A 332 13.23 -6.08 3.33
CA VAL A 332 13.75 -7.31 2.72
C VAL A 332 14.61 -8.08 3.72
N ARG A 333 15.54 -7.41 4.41
CA ARG A 333 16.39 -8.07 5.43
C ARG A 333 15.56 -8.73 6.52
N GLU A 334 14.56 -8.02 7.06
CA GLU A 334 13.70 -8.51 8.14
C GLU A 334 12.81 -9.68 7.69
N LEU A 335 12.27 -9.66 6.47
CA LEU A 335 11.51 -10.80 5.93
C LEU A 335 12.41 -12.03 5.67
N VAL A 336 13.64 -11.84 5.20
CA VAL A 336 14.62 -12.93 5.07
C VAL A 336 15.00 -13.48 6.45
N ALA A 337 15.25 -12.59 7.42
CA ALA A 337 15.57 -12.98 8.80
C ALA A 337 14.40 -13.72 9.47
N MET A 338 13.17 -13.28 9.23
CA MET A 338 11.94 -13.96 9.65
C MET A 338 11.92 -15.41 9.13
N LEU A 339 12.14 -15.63 7.83
CA LEU A 339 12.16 -16.99 7.27
C LEU A 339 13.28 -17.84 7.88
N ARG A 340 14.50 -17.29 7.99
CA ARG A 340 15.67 -18.00 8.55
C ARG A 340 15.48 -18.37 10.01
N ARG A 341 14.85 -17.51 10.81
CA ARG A 341 14.54 -17.76 12.23
C ARG A 341 13.75 -19.05 12.45
N HIS A 342 12.95 -19.43 11.47
CA HIS A 342 12.12 -20.64 11.49
C HIS A 342 12.63 -21.73 10.54
N ALA A 343 13.92 -21.66 10.17
CA ALA A 343 14.60 -22.62 9.30
C ALA A 343 13.95 -22.77 7.92
N HIS A 344 13.55 -21.65 7.31
CA HIS A 344 13.09 -21.61 5.92
C HIS A 344 14.02 -20.74 5.07
N ASP A 345 14.44 -21.27 3.92
CA ASP A 345 15.32 -20.57 2.99
C ASP A 345 14.54 -19.77 1.92
N SER A 346 13.30 -20.17 1.65
CA SER A 346 12.45 -19.55 0.65
C SER A 346 10.97 -19.77 0.96
N ALA A 347 10.10 -19.02 0.30
CA ALA A 347 8.66 -19.07 0.48
C ALA A 347 7.89 -18.77 -0.81
N THR A 348 6.60 -19.13 -0.82
CA THR A 348 5.63 -18.56 -1.75
C THR A 348 5.03 -17.30 -1.15
N PHE A 349 5.17 -16.17 -1.83
CA PHE A 349 4.68 -14.88 -1.37
C PHE A 349 3.33 -14.55 -2.00
N ILE A 350 2.39 -14.10 -1.17
CA ILE A 350 1.07 -13.66 -1.58
C ILE A 350 0.94 -12.19 -1.19
N GLY A 351 0.77 -11.30 -2.18
CA GLY A 351 0.62 -9.87 -1.95
C GLY A 351 -0.69 -9.36 -2.53
N HIS A 352 -1.53 -8.73 -1.70
CA HIS A 352 -2.71 -8.02 -2.18
C HIS A 352 -2.48 -6.50 -2.17
N SER A 353 -2.85 -5.79 -3.25
CA SER A 353 -2.76 -4.34 -3.33
C SER A 353 -1.35 -3.86 -2.95
N LEU A 354 -1.21 -2.97 -1.96
CA LEU A 354 0.10 -2.53 -1.44
C LEU A 354 1.02 -3.70 -1.02
N GLY A 355 0.49 -4.83 -0.57
CA GLY A 355 1.27 -6.02 -0.27
C GLY A 355 2.06 -6.52 -1.50
N SER A 356 1.60 -6.27 -2.73
CA SER A 356 2.34 -6.60 -3.94
C SER A 356 3.63 -5.77 -4.09
N ALA A 357 3.66 -4.54 -3.58
CA ALA A 357 4.88 -3.72 -3.54
C ALA A 357 5.93 -4.33 -2.60
N TYR A 358 5.50 -4.85 -1.44
CA TYR A 358 6.38 -5.58 -0.52
C TYR A 358 6.92 -6.88 -1.14
N VAL A 359 6.08 -7.60 -1.89
CA VAL A 359 6.53 -8.77 -2.67
C VAL A 359 7.53 -8.35 -3.75
N ALA A 360 7.32 -7.22 -4.43
CA ALA A 360 8.27 -6.67 -5.40
C ALA A 360 9.63 -6.33 -4.75
N TYR A 361 9.64 -5.77 -3.53
CA TYR A 361 10.89 -5.54 -2.78
C TYR A 361 11.69 -6.83 -2.63
N MET A 362 11.01 -7.92 -2.25
CA MET A 362 11.63 -9.24 -2.08
C MET A 362 12.14 -9.79 -3.42
N ILE A 363 11.34 -9.75 -4.48
CA ILE A 363 11.75 -10.22 -5.82
C ILE A 363 13.01 -9.50 -6.30
N ASN A 364 13.09 -8.20 -6.10
CA ASN A 364 14.18 -7.37 -6.62
C ASN A 364 15.50 -7.54 -5.84
N HIS A 365 15.48 -8.04 -4.60
CA HIS A 365 16.65 -8.00 -3.71
C HIS A 365 17.01 -9.35 -3.07
N THR A 366 16.22 -10.42 -3.27
CA THR A 366 16.54 -11.74 -2.70
C THR A 366 16.10 -12.90 -3.59
N LYS A 367 16.76 -14.05 -3.39
CA LYS A 367 16.41 -15.33 -4.02
C LYS A 367 15.45 -16.17 -3.16
N ALA A 368 14.98 -15.63 -2.04
CA ALA A 368 14.06 -16.31 -1.12
C ALA A 368 12.61 -16.41 -1.64
N VAL A 369 12.30 -15.83 -2.81
CA VAL A 369 10.98 -15.90 -3.44
C VAL A 369 10.92 -17.10 -4.38
N ALA A 370 10.29 -18.19 -3.94
CA ALA A 370 10.17 -19.41 -4.74
C ALA A 370 8.88 -19.45 -5.57
N GLY A 371 7.82 -18.76 -5.14
CA GLY A 371 6.60 -18.58 -5.92
C GLY A 371 5.88 -17.29 -5.54
N VAL A 372 5.00 -16.81 -6.42
CA VAL A 372 4.28 -15.55 -6.24
C VAL A 372 2.81 -15.70 -6.59
N VAL A 373 1.94 -15.16 -5.74
CA VAL A 373 0.57 -14.82 -6.11
C VAL A 373 0.33 -13.35 -5.79
N MET A 374 -0.12 -12.57 -6.75
CA MET A 374 -0.50 -11.18 -6.53
C MET A 374 -1.98 -10.99 -6.82
N ILE A 375 -2.68 -10.24 -5.98
CA ILE A 375 -4.10 -9.93 -6.12
C ILE A 375 -4.24 -8.42 -6.19
N ASP A 376 -4.82 -7.91 -7.27
CA ASP A 376 -4.95 -6.49 -7.56
C ASP A 376 -3.61 -5.72 -7.35
N PRO A 377 -2.51 -6.12 -8.01
CA PRO A 377 -1.16 -5.60 -7.75
C PRO A 377 -0.96 -4.15 -8.17
N VAL A 378 -0.32 -3.37 -7.29
CA VAL A 378 0.06 -1.97 -7.55
C VAL A 378 1.50 -1.80 -8.07
N CYS A 379 2.23 -2.90 -8.27
CA CYS A 379 3.67 -2.89 -8.58
C CYS A 379 4.01 -2.92 -10.07
N PHE A 380 3.05 -3.24 -10.94
CA PHE A 380 3.24 -3.23 -12.40
C PHE A 380 2.93 -1.85 -12.96
N ASN A 381 3.71 -1.40 -13.94
CA ASN A 381 3.56 -0.08 -14.59
C ASN A 381 3.41 1.08 -13.59
N ILE A 382 4.05 1.00 -12.43
CA ILE A 382 3.90 1.96 -11.33
C ILE A 382 4.40 3.39 -11.68
N TYR A 383 5.13 3.55 -12.78
CA TYR A 383 5.47 4.86 -13.36
C TYR A 383 4.27 5.55 -14.05
N ASP A 384 3.19 4.82 -14.29
CA ASP A 384 1.92 5.40 -14.73
C ASP A 384 1.27 6.15 -13.56
N ALA A 385 0.97 7.42 -13.76
CA ALA A 385 0.40 8.28 -12.75
C ALA A 385 -1.04 7.90 -12.37
N ASN A 386 -1.71 7.03 -13.13
CA ASN A 386 -3.10 6.62 -12.85
C ASN A 386 -3.29 6.05 -11.45
N LEU A 387 -2.40 5.18 -10.97
CA LEU A 387 -2.44 4.66 -9.60
C LEU A 387 -2.36 5.81 -8.57
N LEU A 388 -1.38 6.69 -8.77
CA LEU A 388 -1.11 7.80 -7.89
C LEU A 388 -2.27 8.79 -7.87
N TYR A 389 -2.80 9.11 -9.04
CA TYR A 389 -3.92 9.99 -9.22
C TYR A 389 -5.17 9.40 -8.57
N ASN A 390 -5.57 8.18 -8.94
CA ASN A 390 -6.80 7.55 -8.47
C ASN A 390 -6.86 7.38 -6.96
N PHE A 391 -5.70 7.14 -6.32
CA PHE A 391 -5.62 6.96 -4.87
C PHE A 391 -5.41 8.28 -4.12
N VAL A 392 -4.47 9.13 -4.56
CA VAL A 392 -4.04 10.32 -3.80
C VAL A 392 -4.75 11.59 -4.25
N HIS A 393 -4.89 11.83 -5.55
CA HIS A 393 -5.28 13.15 -6.07
C HIS A 393 -6.74 13.27 -6.48
N ARG A 394 -7.33 12.19 -6.99
CA ARG A 394 -8.71 12.17 -7.50
C ARG A 394 -9.67 12.60 -6.40
N ARG A 395 -10.44 13.64 -6.69
CA ARG A 395 -11.56 14.06 -5.86
C ARG A 395 -12.81 13.30 -6.35
N PRO A 396 -13.63 12.73 -5.44
CA PRO A 396 -14.90 12.12 -5.83
C PRO A 396 -15.75 13.10 -6.62
N GLY A 397 -16.06 12.76 -7.88
CA GLY A 397 -16.83 13.60 -8.80
C GLY A 397 -16.03 14.63 -9.60
N ALA A 398 -14.70 14.61 -9.55
CA ALA A 398 -13.84 15.48 -10.36
C ALA A 398 -14.20 15.37 -11.86
N GLY A 399 -14.21 16.51 -12.57
CA GLY A 399 -14.55 16.58 -13.99
C GLY A 399 -16.00 16.21 -14.32
N GLY A 400 -16.93 16.40 -13.39
CA GLY A 400 -18.35 16.07 -13.59
C GLY A 400 -18.65 14.56 -13.61
N LYS A 401 -17.69 13.72 -13.20
CA LYS A 401 -17.87 12.27 -13.17
C LYS A 401 -18.94 11.86 -12.14
N PRO A 402 -19.71 10.78 -12.41
CA PRO A 402 -20.69 10.28 -11.44
C PRO A 402 -20.05 9.92 -10.11
N LEU A 403 -20.71 10.31 -9.02
CA LEU A 403 -20.27 10.03 -7.66
C LEU A 403 -20.45 8.54 -7.34
N LYS A 404 -19.36 7.86 -6.97
CA LYS A 404 -19.37 6.44 -6.63
C LYS A 404 -19.09 6.22 -5.14
N ALA A 405 -19.86 5.33 -4.53
CA ALA A 405 -19.83 5.07 -3.09
C ALA A 405 -18.46 4.53 -2.60
N ASN A 406 -17.91 3.54 -3.30
CA ASN A 406 -16.57 2.97 -3.06
C ASN A 406 -15.45 3.98 -3.22
N GLU A 407 -15.50 4.82 -4.25
CA GLU A 407 -14.49 5.84 -4.53
C GLU A 407 -14.45 6.85 -3.39
N PHE A 408 -15.62 7.34 -2.98
CA PHE A 408 -15.72 8.24 -1.83
C PHE A 408 -15.24 7.58 -0.54
N LEU A 409 -15.61 6.31 -0.29
CA LEU A 409 -15.17 5.59 0.91
C LEU A 409 -13.65 5.41 0.95
N VAL A 410 -13.03 4.99 -0.15
CA VAL A 410 -11.56 4.85 -0.25
C VAL A 410 -10.89 6.22 -0.07
N TYR A 411 -11.40 7.25 -0.73
CA TYR A 411 -10.90 8.62 -0.57
C TYR A 411 -11.00 9.05 0.90
N TRP A 412 -12.20 9.11 1.48
CA TRP A 412 -12.43 9.68 2.81
C TRP A 412 -11.85 8.82 3.95
N LEU A 413 -12.00 7.50 3.92
CA LEU A 413 -11.64 6.63 5.05
C LEU A 413 -10.19 6.17 5.03
N VAL A 414 -9.62 6.02 3.82
CA VAL A 414 -8.32 5.36 3.64
C VAL A 414 -7.26 6.34 3.19
N SER A 415 -7.43 6.95 2.02
CA SER A 415 -6.46 7.89 1.44
C SER A 415 -6.27 9.14 2.29
N ARG A 416 -7.35 9.61 2.94
CA ARG A 416 -7.34 10.79 3.82
C ARG A 416 -7.19 10.46 5.31
N GLU A 417 -6.86 9.23 5.67
CA GLU A 417 -6.42 8.91 7.03
C GLU A 417 -5.00 9.46 7.24
N LEU A 418 -4.74 10.03 8.42
CA LEU A 418 -3.55 10.86 8.66
C LEU A 418 -2.24 10.08 8.52
N TYR A 419 -2.14 8.91 9.13
CA TYR A 419 -0.91 8.11 9.13
C TYR A 419 -0.65 7.46 7.78
N ILE A 420 -1.70 6.95 7.12
CA ILE A 420 -1.62 6.45 5.76
C ILE A 420 -1.18 7.56 4.80
N SER A 421 -1.83 8.72 4.84
CA SER A 421 -1.50 9.86 3.98
C SER A 421 -0.07 10.31 4.21
N GLN A 422 0.38 10.39 5.47
CA GLN A 422 1.76 10.71 5.82
C GLN A 422 2.75 9.68 5.26
N TRP A 423 2.48 8.38 5.38
CA TRP A 423 3.36 7.34 4.87
C TRP A 423 3.49 7.41 3.34
N ILE A 424 2.38 7.55 2.63
CA ILE A 424 2.37 7.69 1.16
C ILE A 424 3.17 8.93 0.76
N SER A 425 2.88 10.07 1.38
CA SER A 425 3.48 11.34 1.01
C SER A 425 4.91 11.54 1.49
N ARG A 426 5.48 10.68 2.36
CA ARG A 426 6.82 10.92 2.92
C ARG A 426 7.75 9.70 2.90
N GLN A 427 7.23 8.50 2.69
CA GLN A 427 8.01 7.26 2.82
C GLN A 427 7.82 6.30 1.64
N PHE A 428 6.73 6.41 0.88
CA PHE A 428 6.52 5.54 -0.27
C PHE A 428 7.50 5.88 -1.41
N LEU A 429 8.29 4.88 -1.82
CA LEU A 429 9.25 4.97 -2.92
C LEU A 429 8.76 4.14 -4.09
N TRP A 430 8.03 4.78 -5.02
CA TRP A 430 7.40 4.10 -6.15
C TRP A 430 8.39 3.28 -6.98
N TYR A 431 9.60 3.81 -7.20
CA TYR A 431 10.62 3.17 -8.01
C TYR A 431 11.16 1.87 -7.39
N ARG A 432 11.15 1.75 -6.05
CA ARG A 432 11.51 0.52 -5.35
C ARG A 432 10.41 -0.54 -5.48
N ALA A 433 9.15 -0.11 -5.62
CA ALA A 433 7.98 -0.96 -5.70
C ALA A 433 7.69 -1.46 -7.12
N HIS A 434 8.45 -1.00 -8.12
CA HIS A 434 8.30 -1.47 -9.49
C HIS A 434 8.71 -2.94 -9.63
N CYS A 435 7.81 -3.75 -10.17
CA CYS A 435 8.06 -5.16 -10.48
C CYS A 435 8.02 -5.36 -12.00
N LEU A 436 9.06 -6.01 -12.54
CA LEU A 436 9.08 -6.48 -13.91
C LEU A 436 8.57 -7.93 -13.96
N THR A 437 7.80 -8.27 -14.99
CA THR A 437 7.39 -9.67 -15.26
C THR A 437 8.58 -10.59 -15.42
N SER A 438 9.66 -10.11 -16.04
CA SER A 438 10.92 -10.86 -16.20
C SER A 438 11.63 -11.21 -14.88
N SER A 439 11.28 -10.51 -13.79
CA SER A 439 11.83 -10.79 -12.45
C SER A 439 10.99 -11.77 -11.66
N LEU A 440 9.77 -12.11 -12.11
CA LEU A 440 8.90 -13.06 -11.43
C LEU A 440 9.52 -14.47 -11.44
N PRO A 441 9.33 -15.27 -10.38
CA PRO A 441 9.68 -16.69 -10.44
C PRO A 441 8.79 -17.41 -11.46
N SER A 442 9.28 -18.54 -11.98
CA SER A 442 8.53 -19.39 -12.93
C SER A 442 7.14 -19.79 -12.40
N SER A 443 7.04 -20.03 -11.09
CA SER A 443 5.78 -20.25 -10.39
C SER A 443 5.17 -18.93 -9.91
N ALA A 444 4.55 -18.16 -10.82
CA ALA A 444 3.85 -16.92 -10.51
C ALA A 444 2.41 -16.91 -11.06
N HIS A 445 1.48 -16.26 -10.38
CA HIS A 445 0.14 -15.99 -10.90
C HIS A 445 -0.42 -14.65 -10.40
N ILE A 446 -1.09 -13.90 -11.28
CA ILE A 446 -1.64 -12.59 -10.98
C ILE A 446 -3.16 -12.61 -11.10
N PHE A 447 -3.88 -12.03 -10.15
CA PHE A 447 -5.32 -11.79 -10.22
C PHE A 447 -5.58 -10.30 -10.42
N LEU A 448 -6.47 -9.98 -11.36
CA LEU A 448 -6.81 -8.60 -11.74
C LEU A 448 -8.32 -8.35 -11.66
N ALA A 449 -8.72 -7.33 -10.92
CA ALA A 449 -10.06 -6.75 -10.95
C ALA A 449 -10.25 -5.82 -12.18
N GLY A 450 -11.22 -6.11 -13.05
CA GLY A 450 -11.40 -5.38 -14.32
C GLY A 450 -11.95 -3.96 -14.18
N LYS A 451 -12.74 -3.70 -13.13
CA LYS A 451 -13.30 -2.39 -12.78
C LYS A 451 -12.58 -1.74 -11.60
N ASP A 452 -11.32 -2.09 -11.40
CA ASP A 452 -10.46 -1.55 -10.35
C ASP A 452 -10.46 -0.02 -10.39
N ASN A 453 -10.90 0.60 -9.30
CA ASN A 453 -10.99 2.04 -9.20
C ASN A 453 -9.64 2.71 -8.87
N ILE A 454 -8.58 1.94 -8.61
CA ILE A 454 -7.25 2.41 -8.22
C ILE A 454 -6.26 2.20 -9.38
N ILE A 455 -6.16 0.97 -9.87
CA ILE A 455 -5.20 0.56 -10.89
C ILE A 455 -5.84 0.67 -12.28
N ASP A 456 -5.07 1.12 -13.27
CA ASP A 456 -5.48 0.94 -14.67
C ASP A 456 -5.26 -0.52 -15.09
N THR A 457 -6.24 -1.37 -14.79
CA THR A 457 -6.16 -2.80 -15.05
C THR A 457 -6.02 -3.10 -16.54
N SER A 458 -6.61 -2.29 -17.42
CA SER A 458 -6.52 -2.51 -18.88
C SER A 458 -5.06 -2.46 -19.34
N THR A 459 -4.32 -1.47 -18.84
CA THR A 459 -2.90 -1.28 -19.05
C THR A 459 -2.06 -2.41 -18.49
N VAL A 460 -2.33 -2.81 -17.25
CA VAL A 460 -1.60 -3.90 -16.59
C VAL A 460 -1.86 -5.21 -17.33
N LYS A 461 -3.10 -5.47 -17.75
CA LYS A 461 -3.47 -6.67 -18.51
C LYS A 461 -2.69 -6.75 -19.82
N THR A 462 -2.69 -5.69 -20.64
CA THR A 462 -1.90 -5.66 -21.88
C THR A 462 -0.42 -5.90 -21.61
N TYR A 463 0.14 -5.30 -20.56
CA TYR A 463 1.53 -5.52 -20.18
C TYR A 463 1.82 -6.99 -19.79
N LEU A 464 0.90 -7.66 -19.09
CA LEU A 464 1.03 -9.07 -18.74
C LEU A 464 0.88 -9.98 -19.98
N ASP A 465 -0.04 -9.66 -20.89
CA ASP A 465 -0.22 -10.35 -22.17
C ASP A 465 1.07 -10.28 -23.01
N ASP A 466 1.65 -9.08 -23.17
CA ASP A 466 2.87 -8.84 -23.95
C ASP A 466 4.11 -9.61 -23.42
N HIS A 467 4.06 -10.07 -22.17
CA HIS A 467 5.16 -10.78 -21.50
C HIS A 467 4.82 -12.23 -21.13
N ASP A 468 3.71 -12.78 -21.64
CA ASP A 468 3.25 -14.14 -21.39
C ASP A 468 3.21 -14.50 -19.88
N ALA A 469 2.81 -13.53 -19.05
CA ALA A 469 2.71 -13.71 -17.62
C ALA A 469 1.38 -14.41 -17.26
N SER A 470 1.41 -15.37 -16.33
CA SER A 470 0.19 -16.08 -15.93
C SER A 470 -0.74 -15.19 -15.10
N TYR A 471 -1.95 -14.93 -15.58
CA TYR A 471 -2.95 -14.16 -14.82
C TYR A 471 -4.39 -14.67 -14.98
N THR A 472 -5.26 -14.22 -14.09
CA THR A 472 -6.72 -14.36 -14.15
C THR A 472 -7.35 -12.97 -14.06
N TYR A 473 -8.29 -12.67 -14.96
CA TYR A 473 -8.95 -11.37 -15.05
C TYR A 473 -10.44 -11.48 -14.72
N TYR A 474 -10.89 -10.70 -13.74
CA TYR A 474 -12.28 -10.65 -13.32
C TYR A 474 -12.94 -9.36 -13.79
N GLU A 475 -13.60 -9.41 -14.94
CA GLU A 475 -14.15 -8.25 -15.65
C GLU A 475 -15.00 -7.31 -14.78
N ASN A 476 -15.79 -7.86 -13.85
CA ASN A 476 -16.79 -7.10 -13.10
C ASN A 476 -16.43 -6.83 -11.63
N LEU A 477 -15.20 -7.13 -11.22
CA LEU A 477 -14.74 -6.82 -9.87
C LEU A 477 -14.04 -5.46 -9.82
N ASP A 478 -14.21 -4.80 -8.69
CA ASP A 478 -13.43 -3.65 -8.25
C ASP A 478 -12.31 -4.10 -7.28
N HIS A 479 -11.40 -3.18 -6.95
CA HIS A 479 -10.23 -3.41 -6.11
C HIS A 479 -10.61 -3.99 -4.74
N ALA A 480 -9.97 -5.11 -4.39
CA ALA A 480 -10.23 -5.89 -3.18
C ALA A 480 -11.65 -6.49 -3.08
N GLN A 481 -12.46 -6.44 -4.14
CA GLN A 481 -13.84 -6.97 -4.12
C GLN A 481 -13.87 -8.50 -4.08
N PHE A 482 -12.76 -9.17 -4.39
CA PHE A 482 -12.63 -10.62 -4.20
C PHE A 482 -12.98 -11.03 -2.76
N LEU A 483 -12.69 -10.19 -1.75
CA LEU A 483 -13.00 -10.46 -0.33
C LEU A 483 -14.51 -10.60 -0.04
N LEU A 484 -15.39 -10.15 -0.93
CA LEU A 484 -16.84 -10.31 -0.78
C LEU A 484 -17.43 -11.47 -1.57
N SER A 485 -16.64 -12.10 -2.44
CA SER A 485 -17.11 -13.21 -3.26
C SER A 485 -16.53 -14.51 -2.75
N GLU A 486 -17.38 -15.33 -2.14
CA GLU A 486 -16.94 -16.61 -1.60
C GLU A 486 -16.32 -17.51 -2.67
N LYS A 487 -16.93 -17.54 -3.86
CA LYS A 487 -16.46 -18.29 -5.03
C LYS A 487 -15.05 -17.84 -5.44
N ILE A 488 -14.84 -16.54 -5.58
CA ILE A 488 -13.56 -15.98 -6.05
C ILE A 488 -12.47 -16.19 -5.00
N GLU A 489 -12.77 -16.02 -3.71
CA GLU A 489 -11.81 -16.34 -2.65
C GLU A 489 -11.35 -17.82 -2.73
N TRP A 490 -12.27 -18.75 -3.00
CA TRP A 490 -11.92 -20.17 -3.16
C TRP A 490 -11.06 -20.42 -4.41
N GLU A 491 -11.42 -19.83 -5.55
CA GLU A 491 -10.61 -19.91 -6.79
C GLU A 491 -9.17 -19.41 -6.57
N ILE A 492 -9.02 -18.27 -5.88
CA ILE A 492 -7.72 -17.70 -5.55
C ILE A 492 -6.93 -18.64 -4.64
N VAL A 493 -7.56 -19.17 -3.59
CA VAL A 493 -6.92 -20.09 -2.64
C VAL A 493 -6.50 -21.41 -3.29
N ASP A 494 -7.29 -21.96 -4.20
CA ASP A 494 -6.95 -23.17 -4.94
C ASP A 494 -5.78 -22.95 -5.90
N LYS A 495 -5.76 -21.78 -6.55
CA LYS A 495 -4.64 -21.37 -7.40
C LYS A 495 -3.36 -21.16 -6.58
N ILE A 496 -3.46 -20.56 -5.38
CA ILE A 496 -2.35 -20.47 -4.43
C ILE A 496 -1.79 -21.87 -4.15
N GLY A 497 -2.64 -22.85 -3.85
CA GLY A 497 -2.22 -24.23 -3.63
C GLY A 497 -1.47 -24.83 -4.83
N SER A 498 -1.93 -24.53 -6.05
CA SER A 498 -1.29 -24.97 -7.29
C SER A 498 0.09 -24.32 -7.51
N VAL A 499 0.20 -23.01 -7.30
CA VAL A 499 1.46 -22.26 -7.37
C VAL A 499 2.45 -22.78 -6.33
N CYS A 500 2.00 -23.02 -5.10
CA CYS A 500 2.84 -23.55 -4.02
C CYS A 500 3.42 -24.94 -4.36
N LYS A 501 2.60 -25.82 -4.97
CA LYS A 501 3.05 -27.15 -5.43
C LYS A 501 4.10 -27.05 -6.55
N ASN A 502 3.91 -26.16 -7.51
CA ASN A 502 4.85 -25.96 -8.61
C ASN A 502 6.16 -25.35 -8.11
N ALA A 503 6.08 -24.32 -7.27
CA ALA A 503 7.23 -23.65 -6.66
C ALA A 503 8.08 -24.65 -5.86
N ALA A 504 7.45 -25.54 -5.09
CA ALA A 504 8.17 -26.54 -4.30
C ALA A 504 8.93 -27.54 -5.19
N LYS A 505 8.31 -28.01 -6.29
CA LYS A 505 8.97 -28.90 -7.26
C LYS A 505 10.18 -28.23 -7.91
N GLU A 506 10.04 -26.97 -8.33
CA GLU A 506 11.12 -26.21 -8.97
C GLU A 506 12.26 -25.91 -7.99
N TRP A 507 11.92 -25.51 -6.77
CA TRP A 507 12.89 -25.22 -5.71
C TRP A 507 13.67 -26.47 -5.31
N GLY A 508 13.01 -27.62 -5.17
CA GLY A 508 13.66 -28.89 -4.90
C GLY A 508 14.69 -29.28 -5.97
N ARG A 509 14.37 -29.04 -7.25
CA ARG A 509 15.31 -29.29 -8.37
C ARG A 509 16.54 -28.38 -8.31
N LYS A 510 16.35 -27.07 -8.10
CA LYS A 510 17.44 -26.08 -8.03
C LYS A 510 18.37 -26.35 -6.83
N SER A 511 17.79 -26.53 -5.64
CA SER A 511 18.55 -26.79 -4.43
C SER A 511 19.33 -28.12 -4.48
N GLY A 512 18.74 -29.17 -5.06
CA GLY A 512 19.42 -30.45 -5.30
C GLY A 512 20.61 -30.33 -6.27
N ALA A 513 20.46 -29.58 -7.36
CA ALA A 513 21.53 -29.33 -8.32
C ALA A 513 22.70 -28.55 -7.71
N ASP A 514 22.42 -27.51 -6.91
CA ASP A 514 23.44 -26.72 -6.22
C ASP A 514 24.19 -27.53 -5.16
N ARG A 515 23.49 -28.37 -4.38
CA ARG A 515 24.15 -29.30 -3.44
C ARG A 515 25.06 -30.28 -4.16
N ARG A 516 24.65 -30.81 -5.31
CA ARG A 516 25.47 -31.74 -6.12
C ARG A 516 26.71 -31.05 -6.67
N ARG A 517 26.59 -29.81 -7.17
CA ARG A 517 27.73 -28.99 -7.64
C ARG A 517 28.72 -28.67 -6.52
N ARG A 518 28.23 -28.33 -5.32
CA ARG A 518 29.09 -28.09 -4.15
C ARG A 518 29.84 -29.35 -3.69
N ARG A 519 29.24 -30.54 -3.83
CA ARG A 519 29.90 -31.82 -3.53
C ARG A 519 30.93 -32.23 -4.57
N MET A 520 30.79 -31.83 -5.84
CA MET A 520 31.80 -32.11 -6.88
C MET A 520 33.00 -31.14 -6.85
N ARG A 521 32.87 -30.00 -6.15
CA ARG A 521 33.93 -29.00 -5.98
C ARG A 521 34.73 -29.16 -4.69
N ARG A 522 34.35 -30.12 -3.85
CA ARG A 522 35.10 -30.59 -2.68
C ARG A 522 35.65 -31.95 -3.01
#